data_AF-A0A9P6CUI9-F1
#
_entry.id   AF-A0A9P6CUI9-F1
#
_cell.length_a   1.000
_cell.length_b   1.000
_cell.length_c   1.000
_cell.angle_alpha   90.00
_cell.angle_beta   90.00
_cell.angle_gamma   90.00
#
_symmetry.space_group_name_H-M   'P 1'
#
loop_
_entity.id
_entity.type
_entity.pdbx_description
1 polymer ?
#
loop_
_entity_poly.entity_id
_entity_poly.type
_entity_poly.pdbx_seq_one_letter_code
_entity_poly.pdbx_strand_id
1 'polypeptide(L)'
;MLPEALVALLVAALAAAQTRQTLALNQITSLNTTTAQPRLIPSASSRLAISVALCAVASPVPRFFVSNSSSSAAVPGPGGGVDVWEISLEDGTGVWEGAFPDGGVFAVDVGQGALAVPFDVGVSDSVDPLHETLSDLPLLGDTTSNQALLFSPPFSPVALPSPTYPNYTFPAANMSQPAPPSNPPNYTLALFATPVEGPRTACFLSGMVASGAGEGKVAEEKLWWRGEEEGWRKQWLVGGLTPATNYTAFALLGGGVSGPVWLGTKSAAFNCPLVHSLPYCPSISYAMPLPAPPVPLLAYTAPSLHDAFPTLVDPLLSYLANFTTTLGTFACGRDWYSPIVGCADCERMYRRWICAVGMGRCGEAPLSSSSSSSSAAAAATSGSVAAGTSGTEQAPLQPALTPQSPSTPARNTILPLPAFTSPYQLLLPCIEQCYQVDRACPPFIGFKCPSPGGNADGAGGGGAERSYGVGWVDDLDGGTGKGMGKVGSSADRWGGVWCSLL
;
A
#
# COMPACT_ATOMS: atom_id res chain seq x y z
N MET A 1 -47.69 -43.61 -32.40
CA MET A 1 -46.39 -43.06 -32.82
C MET A 1 -46.60 -41.57 -33.00
N LEU A 2 -45.90 -40.72 -32.23
CA LEU A 2 -46.02 -39.27 -32.40
C LEU A 2 -45.40 -38.89 -33.77
N PRO A 3 -45.99 -37.93 -34.52
CA PRO A 3 -45.41 -37.46 -35.77
C PRO A 3 -44.02 -36.87 -35.52
N GLU A 4 -43.03 -37.17 -36.37
CA GLU A 4 -41.66 -36.62 -36.26
C GLU A 4 -41.64 -35.09 -36.17
N ALA A 5 -42.55 -34.42 -36.87
CA ALA A 5 -42.71 -32.97 -36.80
C ALA A 5 -43.10 -32.47 -35.40
N LEU A 6 -43.90 -33.24 -34.67
CA LEU A 6 -44.33 -32.90 -33.31
C LEU A 6 -43.22 -33.16 -32.29
N VAL A 7 -42.39 -34.18 -32.51
CA VAL A 7 -41.18 -34.44 -31.71
C VAL A 7 -40.14 -33.34 -31.96
N ALA A 8 -39.94 -32.91 -33.20
CA ALA A 8 -39.05 -31.80 -33.52
C ALA A 8 -39.53 -30.46 -32.91
N LEU A 9 -40.84 -30.21 -32.91
CA LEU A 9 -41.45 -29.04 -32.25
C LEU A 9 -41.35 -29.13 -30.72
N LEU A 10 -41.52 -30.33 -30.14
CA LEU A 10 -41.35 -30.54 -28.71
C LEU A 10 -39.90 -30.35 -28.29
N VAL A 11 -38.94 -30.86 -29.07
CA VAL A 11 -37.50 -30.69 -28.83
C VAL A 11 -37.07 -29.23 -29.03
N ALA A 12 -37.60 -28.53 -30.04
CA ALA A 12 -37.38 -27.10 -30.22
C ALA A 12 -38.02 -26.26 -29.10
N ALA A 13 -39.21 -26.63 -28.62
CA ALA A 13 -39.87 -25.98 -27.49
C ALA A 13 -39.18 -26.28 -26.15
N LEU A 14 -38.66 -27.50 -25.96
CA LEU A 14 -37.86 -27.89 -24.78
C LEU A 14 -36.47 -27.25 -24.81
N ALA A 15 -35.87 -27.04 -25.99
CA ALA A 15 -34.63 -26.27 -26.15
C ALA A 15 -34.84 -24.77 -25.88
N ALA A 16 -36.00 -24.22 -26.27
CA ALA A 16 -36.39 -22.85 -25.93
C ALA A 16 -36.84 -22.69 -24.46
N ALA A 17 -37.25 -23.77 -23.80
CA ALA A 17 -37.63 -23.83 -22.39
C ALA A 17 -36.44 -24.16 -21.46
N GLN A 18 -35.21 -23.84 -21.86
CA GLN A 18 -34.13 -23.69 -20.89
C GLN A 18 -34.47 -22.50 -19.99
N THR A 19 -34.85 -22.79 -18.75
CA THR A 19 -35.10 -21.80 -17.71
C THR A 19 -33.86 -20.92 -17.56
N ARG A 20 -33.93 -19.67 -18.06
CA ARG A 20 -32.86 -18.68 -17.89
C ARG A 20 -32.64 -18.49 -16.39
N GLN A 21 -31.41 -18.74 -15.94
CA GLN A 21 -31.04 -18.53 -14.54
C GLN A 21 -30.98 -17.03 -14.25
N THR A 22 -31.48 -16.64 -13.07
CA THR A 22 -31.47 -15.24 -12.63
C THR A 22 -30.19 -14.97 -11.84
N LEU A 23 -29.53 -13.84 -12.11
CA LEU A 23 -28.39 -13.36 -11.34
C LEU A 23 -28.87 -12.88 -9.97
N ALA A 24 -28.15 -13.27 -8.92
CA ALA A 24 -28.45 -12.81 -7.57
C ALA A 24 -27.88 -11.41 -7.32
N LEU A 25 -28.63 -10.59 -6.60
CA LEU A 25 -28.16 -9.27 -6.15
C LEU A 25 -27.05 -9.43 -5.11
N ASN A 26 -26.05 -8.56 -5.18
CA ASN A 26 -24.88 -8.46 -4.31
C ASN A 26 -24.08 -9.76 -4.20
N GLN A 27 -24.09 -10.55 -5.28
CA GLN A 27 -23.34 -11.80 -5.39
C GLN A 27 -22.61 -11.88 -6.72
N ILE A 28 -21.39 -12.43 -6.65
CA ILE A 28 -20.58 -12.73 -7.83
C ILE A 28 -20.94 -14.13 -8.32
N THR A 29 -21.22 -14.25 -9.61
CA THR A 29 -21.51 -15.52 -10.29
C THR A 29 -20.40 -15.82 -11.30
N SER A 30 -19.69 -16.93 -11.09
CA SER A 30 -18.67 -17.40 -12.03
C SER A 30 -19.29 -18.16 -13.20
N LEU A 31 -18.93 -17.77 -14.42
CA LEU A 31 -19.44 -18.31 -15.67
C LEU A 31 -18.29 -18.63 -16.63
N ASN A 32 -18.60 -19.39 -17.68
CA ASN A 32 -17.69 -19.65 -18.78
C ASN A 32 -18.42 -19.35 -20.10
N THR A 33 -17.74 -18.76 -21.07
CA THR A 33 -18.34 -18.44 -22.39
C THR A 33 -18.99 -19.63 -23.09
N THR A 34 -18.57 -20.87 -22.82
CA THR A 34 -19.19 -22.09 -23.37
C THR A 34 -20.50 -22.48 -22.68
N THR A 35 -20.70 -22.04 -21.43
CA THR A 35 -21.90 -22.32 -20.61
C THR A 35 -22.73 -21.05 -20.33
N ALA A 36 -22.30 -19.91 -20.86
CA ALA A 36 -22.91 -18.59 -20.70
C ALA A 36 -24.19 -18.45 -21.53
N GLN A 37 -25.22 -19.22 -21.18
CA GLN A 37 -26.58 -18.92 -21.64
C GLN A 37 -27.03 -17.54 -21.14
N PRO A 38 -27.94 -16.85 -21.84
CA PRO A 38 -28.48 -15.57 -21.39
C PRO A 38 -29.04 -15.68 -19.96
N ARG A 39 -28.64 -14.75 -19.09
CA ARG A 39 -29.05 -14.69 -17.69
C ARG A 39 -30.09 -13.58 -17.49
N LEU A 40 -31.01 -13.79 -16.55
CA LEU A 40 -31.98 -12.76 -16.17
C LEU A 40 -31.38 -11.83 -15.11
N ILE A 41 -31.63 -10.54 -15.26
CA ILE A 41 -31.33 -9.52 -14.25
C ILE A 41 -32.63 -9.22 -13.50
N PRO A 42 -32.64 -9.24 -12.16
CA PRO A 42 -33.84 -8.99 -11.37
C PRO A 42 -34.36 -7.56 -11.60
N SER A 43 -35.68 -7.40 -11.47
CA SER A 43 -36.26 -6.05 -11.47
C SER A 43 -35.90 -5.33 -10.17
N ALA A 44 -35.63 -4.04 -10.28
CA ALA A 44 -35.26 -3.20 -9.14
C ALA A 44 -35.83 -1.79 -9.28
N SER A 45 -36.23 -1.21 -8.15
CA SER A 45 -36.68 0.18 -8.07
C SER A 45 -35.52 1.18 -8.08
N SER A 46 -34.32 0.75 -7.67
CA SER A 46 -33.07 1.51 -7.74
C SER A 46 -32.31 1.18 -9.02
N ARG A 47 -31.30 2.00 -9.35
CA ARG A 47 -30.31 1.65 -10.37
C ARG A 47 -29.48 0.47 -9.88
N LEU A 48 -29.18 -0.46 -10.79
CA LEU A 48 -28.26 -1.57 -10.53
C LEU A 48 -26.96 -1.33 -11.29
N ALA A 49 -25.85 -1.73 -10.68
CA ALA A 49 -24.54 -1.80 -11.32
C ALA A 49 -24.25 -3.25 -11.73
N ILE A 50 -24.03 -3.49 -13.02
CA ILE A 50 -23.62 -4.78 -13.56
C ILE A 50 -22.13 -4.70 -13.85
N SER A 51 -21.36 -5.53 -13.18
CA SER A 51 -19.92 -5.58 -13.33
C SER A 51 -19.47 -6.94 -13.84
N VAL A 52 -18.51 -6.96 -14.76
CA VAL A 52 -17.94 -8.17 -15.35
C VAL A 52 -16.43 -8.14 -15.16
N ALA A 53 -15.85 -9.30 -14.85
CA ALA A 53 -14.42 -9.50 -14.69
C ALA A 53 -13.95 -10.75 -15.46
N LEU A 54 -12.94 -10.60 -16.32
CA LEU A 54 -12.30 -11.73 -16.99
C LEU A 54 -11.40 -12.48 -16.02
N CYS A 55 -11.54 -13.81 -15.95
CA CYS A 55 -10.75 -14.67 -15.05
C CYS A 55 -9.65 -15.45 -15.79
N ALA A 56 -9.44 -15.16 -17.07
CA ALA A 56 -8.37 -15.69 -17.90
C ALA A 56 -7.99 -14.68 -18.99
N VAL A 57 -6.77 -14.82 -19.53
CA VAL A 57 -6.37 -14.14 -20.76
C VAL A 57 -7.23 -14.67 -21.92
N ALA A 58 -7.80 -13.76 -22.71
CA ALA A 58 -8.71 -14.10 -23.80
C ALA A 58 -8.29 -13.43 -25.12
N SER A 59 -8.33 -14.19 -26.22
CA SER A 59 -8.11 -13.68 -27.58
C SER A 59 -8.90 -14.53 -28.59
N PRO A 60 -9.96 -14.01 -29.23
CA PRO A 60 -10.54 -12.68 -29.03
C PRO A 60 -11.16 -12.52 -27.63
N VAL A 61 -11.23 -11.27 -27.16
CA VAL A 61 -11.88 -10.92 -25.89
C VAL A 61 -13.41 -11.06 -26.04
N PRO A 62 -14.11 -11.76 -25.12
CA PRO A 62 -15.56 -11.87 -25.19
C PRO A 62 -16.24 -10.51 -25.00
N ARG A 63 -17.36 -10.33 -25.67
CA ARG A 63 -18.19 -9.11 -25.60
C ARG A 63 -19.39 -9.36 -24.73
N PHE A 64 -19.72 -8.39 -23.88
CA PHE A 64 -20.77 -8.52 -22.89
C PHE A 64 -21.87 -7.51 -23.18
N PHE A 65 -23.12 -7.96 -23.17
CA PHE A 65 -24.27 -7.13 -23.48
C PHE A 65 -25.32 -7.20 -22.38
N VAL A 66 -25.94 -6.06 -22.13
CA VAL A 66 -27.02 -5.89 -21.16
C VAL A 66 -28.21 -5.27 -21.86
N SER A 67 -29.40 -5.76 -21.53
CA SER A 67 -30.65 -5.06 -21.82
C SER A 67 -31.45 -4.82 -20.54
N ASN A 68 -32.02 -3.63 -20.41
CA ASN A 68 -32.92 -3.27 -19.32
C ASN A 68 -34.41 -3.39 -19.69
N SER A 69 -34.69 -4.01 -20.84
CA SER A 69 -36.04 -4.40 -21.24
C SER A 69 -36.45 -5.70 -20.54
N SER A 70 -37.76 -5.99 -20.51
CA SER A 70 -38.35 -7.12 -19.76
C SER A 70 -37.52 -8.41 -19.79
N SER A 71 -37.52 -9.19 -18.72
CA SER A 71 -36.81 -10.50 -18.65
C SER A 71 -37.22 -11.50 -19.75
N SER A 72 -38.37 -11.29 -20.41
CA SER A 72 -38.86 -12.02 -21.59
C SER A 72 -38.33 -11.51 -22.94
N ALA A 73 -37.53 -10.45 -22.97
CA ALA A 73 -37.02 -9.85 -24.18
C ALA A 73 -36.04 -10.76 -24.94
N ALA A 74 -35.84 -10.40 -26.21
CA ALA A 74 -34.85 -11.02 -27.09
C ALA A 74 -33.44 -10.94 -26.48
N VAL A 75 -32.58 -11.89 -26.82
CA VAL A 75 -31.22 -11.97 -26.29
C VAL A 75 -30.41 -10.76 -26.79
N PRO A 76 -29.83 -9.93 -25.91
CA PRO A 76 -29.01 -8.80 -26.32
C PRO A 76 -27.72 -9.28 -26.99
N GLY A 77 -27.24 -8.55 -27.98
CA GLY A 77 -26.06 -8.93 -28.75
C GLY A 77 -25.62 -7.89 -29.78
N PRO A 78 -24.60 -8.21 -30.59
CA PRO A 78 -23.99 -7.25 -31.53
C PRO A 78 -24.91 -6.80 -32.67
N GLY A 79 -25.95 -7.58 -32.98
CA GLY A 79 -26.99 -7.21 -33.95
C GLY A 79 -27.96 -6.14 -33.44
N GLY A 80 -27.77 -5.66 -32.21
CA GLY A 80 -28.67 -4.71 -31.55
C GLY A 80 -29.90 -5.38 -30.95
N GLY A 81 -30.77 -4.55 -30.38
CA GLY A 81 -32.02 -4.94 -29.75
C GLY A 81 -32.68 -3.72 -29.10
N VAL A 82 -33.82 -3.92 -28.44
CA VAL A 82 -34.47 -2.86 -27.66
C VAL A 82 -33.65 -2.63 -26.41
N ASP A 83 -33.21 -1.38 -26.20
CA ASP A 83 -32.46 -0.97 -25.01
C ASP A 83 -31.30 -1.92 -24.69
N VAL A 84 -30.36 -2.04 -25.64
CA VAL A 84 -29.17 -2.89 -25.53
C VAL A 84 -27.92 -2.04 -25.43
N TRP A 85 -27.07 -2.35 -24.46
CA TRP A 85 -25.77 -1.73 -24.27
C TRP A 85 -24.67 -2.78 -24.21
N GLU A 86 -23.49 -2.39 -24.68
CA GLU A 86 -22.28 -3.19 -24.54
C GLU A 86 -21.49 -2.72 -23.32
N ILE A 87 -21.04 -3.67 -22.50
CA ILE A 87 -20.11 -3.40 -21.40
C ILE A 87 -18.70 -3.39 -21.99
N SER A 88 -18.10 -2.21 -22.07
CA SER A 88 -16.69 -2.06 -22.46
C SER A 88 -15.78 -2.54 -21.33
N LEU A 89 -14.76 -3.32 -21.69
CA LEU A 89 -13.77 -3.82 -20.75
C LEU A 89 -12.51 -2.96 -20.78
N GLU A 90 -12.03 -2.56 -19.61
CA GLU A 90 -10.75 -1.91 -19.37
C GLU A 90 -9.97 -2.77 -18.36
N ASP A 91 -8.73 -3.15 -18.70
CA ASP A 91 -7.91 -4.11 -17.95
C ASP A 91 -8.62 -5.43 -17.56
N GLY A 92 -9.62 -5.82 -18.36
CA GLY A 92 -10.42 -7.03 -18.18
C GLY A 92 -11.56 -6.90 -17.16
N THR A 93 -11.84 -5.69 -16.65
CA THR A 93 -13.06 -5.36 -15.91
C THR A 93 -13.96 -4.44 -16.72
N GLY A 94 -15.26 -4.53 -16.56
CA GLY A 94 -16.19 -3.57 -17.16
C GLY A 94 -17.44 -3.40 -16.31
N VAL A 95 -17.99 -2.19 -16.30
CA VAL A 95 -19.16 -1.83 -15.49
C VAL A 95 -20.19 -1.13 -16.34
N TRP A 96 -21.46 -1.45 -16.13
CA TRP A 96 -22.59 -0.73 -16.68
C TRP A 96 -23.62 -0.47 -15.58
N GLU A 97 -24.18 0.73 -15.58
CA GLU A 97 -25.18 1.14 -14.60
C GLU A 97 -26.48 1.58 -15.27
N GLY A 98 -27.60 1.16 -14.72
CA GLY A 98 -28.90 1.60 -15.22
C GLY A 98 -30.08 1.09 -14.41
N ALA A 99 -31.28 1.53 -14.81
CA ALA A 99 -32.53 1.15 -14.16
C ALA A 99 -33.13 -0.10 -14.82
N PHE A 100 -33.64 -1.03 -14.00
CA PHE A 100 -34.28 -2.27 -14.43
C PHE A 100 -35.72 -2.38 -13.88
N PRO A 101 -36.65 -1.49 -14.29
CA PRO A 101 -38.01 -1.49 -13.74
C PRO A 101 -38.75 -2.82 -14.01
N ASP A 102 -38.53 -3.41 -15.19
CA ASP A 102 -39.19 -4.65 -15.65
C ASP A 102 -38.23 -5.86 -15.68
N GLY A 103 -37.07 -5.73 -15.03
CA GLY A 103 -35.97 -6.69 -15.13
C GLY A 103 -35.14 -6.51 -16.40
N GLY A 104 -34.17 -7.39 -16.61
CA GLY A 104 -33.25 -7.30 -17.74
C GLY A 104 -32.71 -8.65 -18.19
N VAL A 105 -31.88 -8.61 -19.24
CA VAL A 105 -31.16 -9.78 -19.75
C VAL A 105 -29.68 -9.45 -19.90
N PHE A 106 -28.82 -10.32 -19.38
CA PHE A 106 -27.38 -10.31 -19.59
C PHE A 106 -27.01 -11.42 -20.59
N ALA A 107 -26.21 -11.09 -21.60
CA ALA A 107 -25.74 -12.06 -22.57
C ALA A 107 -24.27 -11.84 -22.94
N VAL A 108 -23.65 -12.90 -23.43
CA VAL A 108 -22.24 -12.92 -23.83
C VAL A 108 -22.16 -13.33 -25.28
N ASP A 109 -21.39 -12.59 -26.06
CA ASP A 109 -21.05 -12.91 -27.44
C ASP A 109 -19.56 -13.22 -27.53
N VAL A 110 -19.25 -14.40 -28.04
CA VAL A 110 -17.87 -14.90 -28.19
C VAL A 110 -17.41 -14.88 -29.66
N GLY A 111 -18.26 -14.42 -30.59
CA GLY A 111 -18.00 -14.49 -32.02
C GLY A 111 -17.81 -15.93 -32.54
N GLN A 112 -17.32 -16.07 -33.78
CA GLN A 112 -17.00 -17.37 -34.38
C GLN A 112 -15.62 -17.85 -33.94
N GLY A 113 -15.49 -18.33 -32.70
CA GLY A 113 -14.21 -18.80 -32.17
C GLY A 113 -14.30 -19.37 -30.77
N ALA A 114 -15.15 -20.39 -30.59
CA ALA A 114 -15.51 -21.01 -29.31
C ALA A 114 -14.30 -21.35 -28.39
N LEU A 115 -13.86 -20.36 -27.62
CA LEU A 115 -12.89 -20.50 -26.54
C LEU A 115 -13.65 -20.53 -25.22
N ALA A 116 -13.25 -21.41 -24.32
CA ALA A 116 -13.79 -21.51 -22.96
C ALA A 116 -13.09 -20.49 -22.05
N VAL A 117 -13.58 -19.25 -22.04
CA VAL A 117 -13.05 -18.16 -21.21
C VAL A 117 -13.87 -18.06 -19.93
N PRO A 118 -13.30 -18.33 -18.75
CA PRO A 118 -13.97 -18.06 -17.47
C PRO A 118 -14.04 -16.56 -17.20
N PHE A 119 -15.18 -16.11 -16.69
CA PHE A 119 -15.42 -14.73 -16.28
C PHE A 119 -16.43 -14.71 -15.12
N ASP A 120 -16.33 -13.68 -14.29
CA ASP A 120 -17.26 -13.43 -13.20
C ASP A 120 -18.22 -12.29 -13.59
N VAL A 121 -19.49 -12.42 -13.21
CA VAL A 121 -20.50 -11.37 -13.36
C VAL A 121 -21.13 -11.08 -12.00
N GLY A 122 -21.27 -9.80 -11.68
CA GLY A 122 -21.87 -9.31 -10.45
C GLY A 122 -23.01 -8.35 -10.76
N VAL A 123 -24.07 -8.41 -9.96
CA VAL A 123 -25.15 -7.43 -9.98
C VAL A 123 -25.21 -6.79 -8.60
N SER A 124 -24.98 -5.49 -8.52
CA SER A 124 -25.01 -4.71 -7.28
C SER A 124 -26.28 -3.86 -7.23
N ASP A 125 -26.92 -3.80 -6.06
CA ASP A 125 -28.01 -2.85 -5.80
C ASP A 125 -27.53 -1.52 -5.20
N SER A 126 -26.24 -1.43 -4.86
CA SER A 126 -25.54 -0.19 -4.57
C SER A 126 -24.96 0.43 -5.84
N VAL A 127 -24.58 1.71 -5.73
CA VAL A 127 -23.83 2.39 -6.79
C VAL A 127 -22.46 1.72 -7.01
N ASP A 128 -21.88 1.16 -5.95
CA ASP A 128 -20.56 0.52 -6.04
C ASP A 128 -20.64 -0.84 -6.75
N PRO A 129 -19.86 -1.05 -7.83
CA PRO A 129 -19.83 -2.31 -8.57
C PRO A 129 -19.07 -3.41 -7.82
N LEU A 130 -19.48 -4.66 -7.98
CA LEU A 130 -18.82 -5.81 -7.31
C LEU A 130 -17.43 -6.14 -7.87
N HIS A 131 -17.12 -5.67 -9.08
CA HIS A 131 -15.82 -5.83 -9.72
C HIS A 131 -15.31 -4.44 -10.05
N GLU A 132 -14.23 -4.04 -9.39
CA GLU A 132 -13.68 -2.70 -9.52
C GLU A 132 -12.18 -2.67 -9.27
N THR A 133 -11.55 -1.65 -9.82
CA THR A 133 -10.19 -1.27 -9.43
C THR A 133 -10.29 -0.26 -8.29
N LEU A 134 -9.85 -0.66 -7.11
CA LEU A 134 -9.89 0.17 -5.91
C LEU A 134 -8.87 1.32 -6.05
N SER A 135 -9.29 2.53 -5.70
CA SER A 135 -8.46 3.74 -5.79
C SER A 135 -7.33 3.77 -4.76
N ASP A 136 -7.60 3.24 -3.56
CA ASP A 136 -6.62 3.18 -2.49
C ASP A 136 -5.60 2.09 -2.77
N LEU A 137 -4.32 2.42 -2.60
CA LEU A 137 -3.22 1.50 -2.87
C LEU A 137 -2.83 0.70 -1.61
N PRO A 138 -2.35 -0.55 -1.79
CA PRO A 138 -1.58 -1.22 -0.76
C PRO A 138 -0.33 -0.40 -0.44
N LEU A 139 0.31 -0.70 0.69
CA LEU A 139 1.50 0.00 1.13
C LEU A 139 2.66 -0.98 1.32
N LEU A 140 3.81 -0.66 0.73
CA LEU A 140 5.05 -1.35 0.99
C LEU A 140 5.70 -0.75 2.23
N GLY A 141 5.92 -1.58 3.26
CA GLY A 141 6.74 -1.19 4.40
C GLY A 141 8.21 -1.16 4.02
N ASP A 142 8.78 -2.34 3.80
CA ASP A 142 10.14 -2.52 3.30
C ASP A 142 10.39 -3.97 2.86
N THR A 143 11.56 -4.22 2.29
CA THR A 143 12.03 -5.55 1.87
C THR A 143 13.35 -5.94 2.54
N THR A 144 13.65 -7.23 2.57
CA THR A 144 15.01 -7.74 2.78
C THR A 144 15.48 -8.43 1.49
N SER A 145 16.52 -9.25 1.57
CA SER A 145 16.92 -10.11 0.47
C SER A 145 15.88 -11.20 0.13
N ASN A 146 15.02 -11.61 1.07
CA ASN A 146 14.09 -12.72 0.85
C ASN A 146 12.72 -12.56 1.53
N GLN A 147 12.45 -11.39 2.12
CA GLN A 147 11.20 -11.06 2.77
C GLN A 147 10.67 -9.71 2.29
N ALA A 148 9.37 -9.52 2.44
CA ALA A 148 8.70 -8.24 2.24
C ALA A 148 7.65 -8.02 3.33
N LEU A 149 7.49 -6.77 3.75
CA LEU A 149 6.41 -6.34 4.63
C LEU A 149 5.43 -5.50 3.83
N LEU A 150 4.21 -5.98 3.69
CA LEU A 150 3.15 -5.37 2.88
C LEU A 150 1.93 -5.09 3.74
N PHE A 151 1.17 -4.06 3.35
CA PHE A 151 -0.06 -3.69 4.00
C PHE A 151 -1.18 -3.52 2.97
N SER A 152 -2.41 -3.87 3.37
CA SER A 152 -3.60 -3.54 2.59
C SER A 152 -3.79 -2.03 2.48
N PRO A 153 -4.68 -1.56 1.59
CA PRO A 153 -5.31 -0.26 1.71
C PRO A 153 -5.83 0.02 3.14
N PRO A 154 -5.90 1.30 3.54
CA PRO A 154 -6.50 1.67 4.82
C PRO A 154 -8.02 1.47 4.74
N PHE A 155 -8.66 0.97 5.80
CA PHE A 155 -10.10 0.71 5.79
C PHE A 155 -10.87 1.20 7.02
N SER A 156 -10.18 1.74 8.02
CA SER A 156 -10.83 2.39 9.16
C SER A 156 -9.85 3.35 9.80
N PRO A 157 -9.94 4.67 9.56
CA PRO A 157 -9.25 5.61 10.41
C PRO A 157 -9.81 5.49 11.82
N VAL A 158 -8.94 5.59 12.82
CA VAL A 158 -9.35 5.72 14.22
C VAL A 158 -9.11 7.17 14.59
N ALA A 159 -10.18 7.92 14.83
CA ALA A 159 -10.05 9.24 15.43
C ALA A 159 -9.71 9.06 16.91
N LEU A 160 -8.54 9.52 17.33
CA LEU A 160 -8.20 9.54 18.74
C LEU A 160 -8.85 10.79 19.36
N PRO A 161 -9.51 10.68 20.54
CA PRO A 161 -10.12 11.83 21.15
C PRO A 161 -9.06 12.88 21.46
N SER A 162 -9.25 14.10 20.94
CA SER A 162 -8.35 15.20 21.26
C SER A 162 -8.42 15.51 22.76
N PRO A 163 -7.28 15.81 23.41
CA PRO A 163 -7.25 16.11 24.83
C PRO A 163 -8.04 17.39 25.11
N THR A 164 -9.00 17.33 26.03
CA THR A 164 -9.93 18.44 26.34
C THR A 164 -9.71 18.98 27.75
N TYR A 165 -9.94 20.29 27.94
CA TYR A 165 -9.91 20.87 29.27
C TYR A 165 -11.03 20.30 30.16
N PRO A 166 -10.81 20.05 31.47
CA PRO A 166 -9.59 20.32 32.24
C PRO A 166 -8.58 19.17 32.28
N ASN A 167 -8.89 18.01 31.70
CA ASN A 167 -8.05 16.81 31.81
C ASN A 167 -7.49 16.39 30.44
N TYR A 168 -6.20 16.70 30.23
CA TYR A 168 -5.49 16.33 29.01
C TYR A 168 -4.93 14.91 29.15
N THR A 169 -5.51 13.96 28.42
CA THR A 169 -5.04 12.58 28.38
C THR A 169 -4.24 12.33 27.11
N PHE A 170 -3.02 11.85 27.25
CA PHE A 170 -2.15 11.45 26.13
C PHE A 170 -2.01 9.92 26.06
N PRO A 171 -1.69 9.36 24.89
CA PRO A 171 -1.35 7.95 24.79
C PRO A 171 -0.15 7.62 25.69
N ALA A 172 -0.20 6.46 26.35
CA ALA A 172 0.93 5.98 27.12
C ALA A 172 2.18 5.83 26.23
N ALA A 173 3.37 5.94 26.82
CA ALA A 173 4.61 5.69 26.08
C ALA A 173 4.62 4.26 25.52
N ASN A 174 4.36 3.27 26.37
CA ASN A 174 4.14 1.88 25.99
C ASN A 174 2.65 1.63 25.73
N MET A 175 2.12 2.23 24.65
CA MET A 175 0.70 2.04 24.29
C MET A 175 0.47 0.65 23.71
N SER A 176 -0.74 0.11 23.89
CA SER A 176 -1.21 -1.04 23.13
C SER A 176 -1.89 -0.57 21.83
N GLN A 177 -2.10 -1.50 20.90
CA GLN A 177 -2.95 -1.24 19.75
C GLN A 177 -4.39 -0.92 20.21
N PRO A 178 -5.11 -0.01 19.53
CA PRO A 178 -6.52 0.22 19.80
C PRO A 178 -7.34 -1.05 19.51
N ALA A 179 -8.59 -1.10 19.97
CA ALA A 179 -9.47 -2.20 19.65
C ALA A 179 -9.66 -2.30 18.12
N PRO A 180 -9.50 -3.49 17.51
CA PRO A 180 -9.73 -3.66 16.09
C PRO A 180 -11.21 -3.41 15.75
N PRO A 181 -11.52 -2.99 14.50
CA PRO A 181 -12.90 -2.84 14.07
C PRO A 181 -13.63 -4.19 14.13
N SER A 182 -14.93 -4.16 14.42
CA SER A 182 -15.73 -5.38 14.64
C SER A 182 -15.85 -6.26 13.40
N ASN A 183 -15.90 -5.65 12.21
CA ASN A 183 -16.00 -6.33 10.92
C ASN A 183 -14.93 -5.79 9.97
N PRO A 184 -13.65 -6.18 10.13
CA PRO A 184 -12.59 -5.76 9.23
C PRO A 184 -12.80 -6.35 7.83
N PRO A 185 -12.52 -5.61 6.74
CA PRO A 185 -12.54 -6.16 5.40
C PRO A 185 -11.48 -7.26 5.26
N ASN A 186 -11.86 -8.35 4.60
CA ASN A 186 -10.98 -9.51 4.43
C ASN A 186 -10.12 -9.37 3.17
N TYR A 187 -9.10 -8.52 3.24
CA TYR A 187 -8.13 -8.40 2.16
C TYR A 187 -7.30 -9.69 2.02
N THR A 188 -7.01 -10.12 0.80
CA THR A 188 -6.02 -11.17 0.52
C THR A 188 -4.88 -10.59 -0.32
N LEU A 189 -3.67 -11.11 -0.12
CA LEU A 189 -2.48 -10.68 -0.87
C LEU A 189 -2.26 -11.59 -2.08
N ALA A 190 -2.09 -10.99 -3.25
CA ALA A 190 -1.59 -11.66 -4.44
C ALA A 190 -0.25 -11.02 -4.84
N LEU A 191 0.81 -11.82 -4.87
CA LEU A 191 2.17 -11.37 -5.14
C LEU A 191 2.74 -12.21 -6.30
N PHE A 192 3.40 -11.55 -7.25
CA PHE A 192 3.92 -12.18 -8.46
C PHE A 192 5.27 -11.57 -8.83
N ALA A 193 6.12 -12.32 -9.52
CA ALA A 193 7.30 -11.74 -10.17
C ALA A 193 6.87 -10.73 -11.25
N THR A 194 7.57 -9.62 -11.37
CA THR A 194 7.30 -8.58 -12.37
C THR A 194 7.95 -8.94 -13.71
N PRO A 195 7.29 -8.79 -14.87
CA PRO A 195 5.94 -8.25 -15.08
C PRO A 195 4.82 -9.29 -14.90
N VAL A 196 3.61 -8.80 -14.57
CA VAL A 196 2.39 -9.61 -14.51
C VAL A 196 1.60 -9.39 -15.80
N GLU A 197 1.40 -10.47 -16.56
CA GLU A 197 0.64 -10.46 -17.82
C GLU A 197 -0.82 -10.86 -17.59
N GLY A 198 -1.74 -10.19 -18.30
CA GLY A 198 -3.17 -10.52 -18.31
C GLY A 198 -4.07 -9.51 -17.58
N PRO A 199 -5.37 -9.84 -17.44
CA PRO A 199 -6.36 -8.99 -16.77
C PRO A 199 -6.02 -8.66 -15.32
N ARG A 200 -6.40 -7.48 -14.83
CA ARG A 200 -6.20 -7.08 -13.42
C ARG A 200 -7.47 -7.27 -12.61
N THR A 201 -8.00 -8.48 -12.61
CA THR A 201 -9.24 -8.83 -11.92
C THR A 201 -8.98 -9.73 -10.72
N ALA A 202 -9.85 -9.66 -9.71
CA ALA A 202 -9.68 -10.45 -8.50
C ALA A 202 -9.71 -11.96 -8.79
N CYS A 203 -10.59 -12.40 -9.69
CA CYS A 203 -10.69 -13.80 -10.07
C CYS A 203 -9.50 -14.31 -10.89
N PHE A 204 -8.95 -13.50 -11.81
CA PHE A 204 -7.75 -13.86 -12.55
C PHE A 204 -6.54 -13.99 -11.62
N LEU A 205 -6.28 -12.97 -10.79
CA LEU A 205 -5.15 -12.95 -9.87
C LEU A 205 -5.27 -14.06 -8.81
N SER A 206 -6.46 -14.29 -8.25
CA SER A 206 -6.70 -15.40 -7.33
C SER A 206 -6.49 -16.76 -8.00
N GLY A 207 -6.93 -16.91 -9.25
CA GLY A 207 -6.71 -18.11 -10.05
C GLY A 207 -5.23 -18.37 -10.32
N MET A 208 -4.43 -17.34 -10.59
CA MET A 208 -2.98 -17.44 -10.73
C MET A 208 -2.28 -17.87 -9.44
N VAL A 209 -2.68 -17.31 -8.29
CA VAL A 209 -2.15 -17.76 -7.00
C VAL A 209 -2.50 -19.23 -6.75
N ALA A 210 -3.75 -19.62 -7.02
CA ALA A 210 -4.21 -21.00 -6.83
C ALA A 210 -3.53 -22.02 -7.76
N SER A 211 -3.10 -21.60 -8.96
CA SER A 211 -2.36 -22.45 -9.91
C SER A 211 -0.85 -22.52 -9.63
N GLY A 212 -0.37 -21.84 -8.58
CA GLY A 212 1.04 -21.86 -8.17
C GLY A 212 1.92 -20.82 -8.86
N ALA A 213 1.35 -19.87 -9.59
CA ALA A 213 2.09 -18.72 -10.12
C ALA A 213 2.31 -17.60 -9.09
N GLY A 214 1.64 -17.68 -7.93
CA GLY A 214 1.86 -16.76 -6.81
C GLY A 214 3.24 -16.96 -6.18
N GLU A 215 3.90 -15.86 -5.89
CA GLU A 215 5.25 -15.80 -5.32
C GLU A 215 5.25 -15.50 -3.83
N GLY A 216 6.26 -16.01 -3.13
CA GLY A 216 6.40 -15.86 -1.70
C GLY A 216 5.35 -16.59 -0.88
N LYS A 217 5.58 -16.64 0.44
CA LYS A 217 4.68 -17.26 1.41
C LYS A 217 4.37 -16.27 2.53
N VAL A 218 3.09 -16.00 2.76
CA VAL A 218 2.65 -15.23 3.92
C VAL A 218 2.99 -16.02 5.19
N ALA A 219 3.98 -15.54 5.93
CA ALA A 219 4.46 -16.14 7.16
C ALA A 219 3.71 -15.62 8.39
N GLU A 220 3.32 -14.35 8.38
CA GLU A 220 2.49 -13.73 9.41
C GLU A 220 1.44 -12.82 8.75
N GLU A 221 0.21 -12.86 9.27
CA GLU A 221 -0.89 -11.99 8.87
C GLU A 221 -1.61 -11.47 10.11
N LYS A 222 -1.85 -10.16 10.20
CA LYS A 222 -2.65 -9.57 11.28
C LYS A 222 -3.22 -8.20 10.93
N LEU A 223 -4.17 -7.75 11.73
CA LEU A 223 -4.62 -6.35 11.71
C LEU A 223 -3.60 -5.48 12.43
N TRP A 224 -3.29 -4.34 11.83
CA TRP A 224 -2.33 -3.40 12.37
C TRP A 224 -2.79 -1.96 12.15
N TRP A 225 -2.89 -1.21 13.24
CA TRP A 225 -3.14 0.23 13.21
C TRP A 225 -1.80 0.98 13.13
N ARG A 226 -1.61 1.76 12.06
CA ARG A 226 -0.36 2.50 11.77
C ARG A 226 -0.38 3.95 12.24
N GLY A 227 -1.37 4.35 13.01
CA GLY A 227 -1.57 5.72 13.42
C GLY A 227 -2.90 6.28 12.91
N GLU A 228 -3.26 7.46 13.41
CA GLU A 228 -4.53 8.13 13.10
C GLU A 228 -4.71 8.44 11.61
N GLU A 229 -3.65 8.94 10.96
CA GLU A 229 -3.67 9.33 9.55
C GLU A 229 -3.61 8.14 8.59
N GLU A 230 -3.05 7.02 9.02
CA GLU A 230 -2.89 5.82 8.19
C GLU A 230 -3.97 4.76 8.41
N GLY A 231 -4.67 4.84 9.56
CA GLY A 231 -5.76 3.95 9.93
C GLY A 231 -5.36 2.48 10.14
N TRP A 232 -6.39 1.64 10.22
CA TRP A 232 -6.26 0.19 10.23
C TRP A 232 -5.93 -0.36 8.85
N ARG A 233 -5.00 -1.31 8.84
CA ARG A 233 -4.58 -2.07 7.67
C ARG A 233 -4.42 -3.55 8.05
N LYS A 234 -4.44 -4.41 7.05
CA LYS A 234 -4.02 -5.81 7.16
C LYS A 234 -2.54 -5.86 6.81
N GLN A 235 -1.72 -6.36 7.73
CA GLN A 235 -0.26 -6.48 7.58
C GLN A 235 0.09 -7.92 7.19
N TRP A 236 0.95 -8.08 6.19
CA TRP A 236 1.51 -9.35 5.74
C TRP A 236 3.02 -9.32 5.81
N LEU A 237 3.61 -10.26 6.57
CA LEU A 237 5.03 -10.59 6.47
C LEU A 237 5.16 -11.74 5.47
N VAL A 238 5.75 -11.47 4.32
CA VAL A 238 6.00 -12.45 3.26
C VAL A 238 7.45 -12.90 3.33
N GLY A 239 7.69 -14.21 3.27
CA GLY A 239 9.03 -14.80 3.13
C GLY A 239 9.15 -15.68 1.89
N GLY A 240 10.35 -16.18 1.64
CA GLY A 240 10.62 -17.07 0.51
C GLY A 240 10.74 -16.36 -0.84
N LEU A 241 11.02 -15.05 -0.83
CA LEU A 241 11.31 -14.29 -2.04
C LEU A 241 12.76 -14.50 -2.47
N THR A 242 13.04 -14.35 -3.77
CA THR A 242 14.38 -14.43 -4.33
C THR A 242 15.09 -13.08 -4.21
N PRO A 243 16.38 -13.02 -3.83
CA PRO A 243 17.13 -11.77 -3.77
C PRO A 243 17.23 -11.06 -5.12
N ALA A 244 17.40 -9.73 -5.08
CA ALA A 244 17.55 -8.86 -6.26
C ALA A 244 16.47 -9.07 -7.35
N THR A 245 15.23 -9.30 -6.94
CA THR A 245 14.11 -9.63 -7.83
C THR A 245 12.97 -8.63 -7.64
N ASN A 246 12.37 -8.21 -8.76
CA ASN A 246 11.23 -7.30 -8.76
C ASN A 246 9.92 -8.08 -8.71
N TYR A 247 9.02 -7.66 -7.84
CA TYR A 247 7.70 -8.24 -7.64
C TYR A 247 6.61 -7.17 -7.75
N THR A 248 5.41 -7.61 -8.08
CA THR A 248 4.19 -6.79 -8.11
C THR A 248 3.18 -7.39 -7.14
N ALA A 249 2.69 -6.56 -6.22
CA ALA A 249 1.72 -6.92 -5.20
C ALA A 249 0.36 -6.27 -5.49
N PHE A 250 -0.70 -7.04 -5.24
CA PHE A 250 -2.10 -6.62 -5.27
C PHE A 250 -2.79 -7.03 -3.97
N ALA A 251 -3.70 -6.18 -3.48
CA ALA A 251 -4.61 -6.53 -2.39
C ALA A 251 -6.01 -6.75 -2.98
N LEU A 252 -6.57 -7.94 -2.76
CA LEU A 252 -7.88 -8.32 -3.29
C LEU A 252 -8.93 -8.20 -2.19
N LEU A 253 -10.12 -7.70 -2.52
CA LEU A 253 -11.25 -7.60 -1.59
C LEU A 253 -12.54 -7.99 -2.32
N GLY A 254 -13.01 -9.22 -2.08
CA GLY A 254 -14.14 -9.75 -2.84
C GLY A 254 -13.81 -9.79 -4.33
N GLY A 255 -14.59 -9.10 -5.16
CA GLY A 255 -14.31 -8.92 -6.59
C GLY A 255 -13.44 -7.70 -6.93
N GLY A 256 -13.09 -6.86 -5.95
CA GLY A 256 -12.27 -5.66 -6.12
C GLY A 256 -10.76 -5.95 -6.05
N VAL A 257 -9.98 -5.17 -6.81
CA VAL A 257 -8.52 -5.26 -6.84
C VAL A 257 -7.91 -3.91 -6.53
N SER A 258 -7.00 -3.87 -5.56
CA SER A 258 -6.18 -2.72 -5.22
C SER A 258 -4.72 -2.97 -5.59
N GLY A 259 -4.09 -1.98 -6.23
CA GLY A 259 -2.71 -2.05 -6.70
C GLY A 259 -2.57 -1.52 -8.14
N PRO A 260 -1.50 -1.88 -8.87
CA PRO A 260 -0.29 -2.55 -8.39
C PRO A 260 0.57 -1.68 -7.47
N VAL A 261 1.29 -2.35 -6.56
CA VAL A 261 2.46 -1.82 -5.85
C VAL A 261 3.66 -2.66 -6.25
N TRP A 262 4.75 -2.00 -6.64
CA TRP A 262 5.97 -2.69 -7.03
C TRP A 262 6.95 -2.69 -5.87
N LEU A 263 7.70 -3.78 -5.75
CA LEU A 263 8.73 -3.93 -4.74
C LEU A 263 9.93 -4.69 -5.32
N GLY A 264 11.12 -4.31 -4.91
CA GLY A 264 12.36 -5.03 -5.18
C GLY A 264 12.88 -5.67 -3.89
N THR A 265 13.21 -6.96 -3.93
CA THR A 265 14.02 -7.56 -2.88
C THR A 265 15.45 -7.07 -3.00
N LYS A 266 16.10 -6.96 -1.84
CA LYS A 266 17.47 -6.48 -1.75
C LYS A 266 18.47 -7.55 -2.20
N SER A 267 19.73 -7.16 -2.36
CA SER A 267 20.82 -8.07 -2.71
C SER A 267 20.96 -9.19 -1.67
N ALA A 268 21.51 -10.34 -2.09
CA ALA A 268 21.71 -11.48 -1.18
C ALA A 268 22.66 -11.17 -0.01
N ALA A 269 23.46 -10.10 -0.12
CA ALA A 269 24.36 -9.62 0.92
C ALA A 269 23.69 -8.66 1.93
N PHE A 270 22.42 -8.29 1.71
CA PHE A 270 21.68 -7.43 2.62
C PHE A 270 21.24 -8.19 3.88
N ASN A 271 21.70 -7.72 5.04
CA ASN A 271 21.60 -8.46 6.31
C ASN A 271 20.73 -7.78 7.38
N CYS A 272 20.16 -6.60 7.12
CA CYS A 272 19.31 -5.93 8.10
C CYS A 272 17.94 -6.64 8.18
N PRO A 273 17.50 -7.13 9.35
CA PRO A 273 16.19 -7.75 9.50
C PRO A 273 15.06 -6.72 9.55
N LEU A 274 13.85 -7.16 9.21
CA LEU A 274 12.65 -6.35 9.35
C LEU A 274 12.30 -6.15 10.82
N VAL A 275 11.86 -4.94 11.15
CA VAL A 275 11.26 -4.59 12.42
C VAL A 275 9.88 -4.03 12.15
N HIS A 276 8.88 -4.60 12.82
CA HIS A 276 7.50 -4.20 12.60
C HIS A 276 6.66 -4.42 13.84
N SER A 277 5.42 -3.93 13.78
CA SER A 277 4.43 -4.18 14.82
C SER A 277 4.88 -3.73 16.20
N LEU A 278 5.34 -2.48 16.26
CA LEU A 278 5.73 -1.79 17.48
C LEU A 278 4.57 -0.88 17.92
N PRO A 279 3.74 -1.24 18.92
CA PRO A 279 2.60 -0.42 19.29
C PRO A 279 3.00 1.00 19.71
N TYR A 280 4.14 1.17 20.37
CA TYR A 280 4.68 2.48 20.77
C TYR A 280 5.22 3.31 19.59
N CYS A 281 5.58 2.68 18.47
CA CYS A 281 6.06 3.29 17.22
C CYS A 281 5.33 2.67 16.01
N PRO A 282 4.02 2.94 15.83
CA PRO A 282 3.14 2.14 14.95
C PRO A 282 3.49 2.22 13.45
N SER A 283 4.17 3.29 13.04
CA SER A 283 4.61 3.49 11.66
C SER A 283 5.96 2.81 11.36
N ILE A 284 6.69 2.27 12.35
CA ILE A 284 7.94 1.53 12.08
C ILE A 284 7.62 0.16 11.49
N SER A 285 8.07 -0.04 10.26
CA SER A 285 7.74 -1.23 9.46
C SER A 285 8.81 -1.46 8.38
N TYR A 286 10.08 -1.44 8.76
CA TYR A 286 11.21 -1.46 7.83
C TYR A 286 12.45 -2.20 8.36
N ALA A 287 13.44 -2.40 7.49
CA ALA A 287 14.68 -3.08 7.87
C ALA A 287 15.56 -2.19 8.74
N MET A 288 16.14 -2.72 9.81
CA MET A 288 16.98 -1.97 10.76
C MET A 288 18.36 -2.63 10.94
N PRO A 289 19.42 -1.88 11.31
CA PRO A 289 20.78 -2.40 11.46
C PRO A 289 20.92 -3.16 12.79
N LEU A 290 20.20 -4.27 12.90
CA LEU A 290 20.17 -5.15 14.06
C LEU A 290 20.76 -6.52 13.68
N PRO A 291 21.40 -7.23 14.62
CA PRO A 291 21.70 -8.64 14.46
C PRO A 291 20.47 -9.45 14.03
N ALA A 292 20.68 -10.54 13.31
CA ALA A 292 19.59 -11.41 12.86
C ALA A 292 18.71 -11.85 14.06
N PRO A 293 17.37 -11.88 13.89
CA PRO A 293 16.46 -12.29 14.94
C PRO A 293 16.72 -13.75 15.38
N PRO A 294 16.53 -14.08 16.66
CA PRO A 294 16.74 -15.43 17.15
C PRO A 294 15.74 -16.39 16.49
N VAL A 295 16.24 -17.54 16.02
CA VAL A 295 15.42 -18.60 15.43
C VAL A 295 14.35 -19.05 16.45
N PRO A 296 13.07 -19.21 16.05
CA PRO A 296 12.53 -19.25 14.69
C PRO A 296 11.95 -17.92 14.17
N LEU A 297 12.24 -16.79 14.83
CA LEU A 297 11.67 -15.50 14.44
C LEU A 297 12.22 -15.03 13.08
N LEU A 298 11.32 -14.52 12.24
CA LEU A 298 11.63 -14.00 10.91
C LEU A 298 11.92 -12.50 10.91
N ALA A 299 11.43 -11.79 11.91
CA ALA A 299 11.51 -10.34 12.08
C ALA A 299 11.42 -10.00 13.57
N TYR A 300 11.81 -8.78 13.94
CA TYR A 300 11.58 -8.27 15.29
C TYR A 300 10.19 -7.66 15.42
N THR A 301 9.52 -7.99 16.53
CA THR A 301 8.27 -7.36 16.97
C THR A 301 8.51 -6.69 18.32
N ALA A 302 7.53 -5.96 18.85
CA ALA A 302 7.66 -5.27 20.14
C ALA A 302 8.30 -6.10 21.27
N PRO A 303 7.82 -7.33 21.59
CA PRO A 303 8.42 -8.12 22.67
C PRO A 303 9.85 -8.55 22.33
N SER A 304 10.08 -9.11 21.14
CA SER A 304 11.41 -9.63 20.79
C SER A 304 12.46 -8.54 20.62
N LEU A 305 12.06 -7.33 20.19
CA LEU A 305 12.94 -6.18 20.10
C LEU A 305 13.32 -5.68 21.50
N HIS A 306 12.36 -5.61 22.42
CA HIS A 306 12.60 -5.19 23.80
C HIS A 306 13.50 -6.18 24.54
N ASP A 307 13.22 -7.48 24.43
CA ASP A 307 14.03 -8.53 25.07
C ASP A 307 15.47 -8.54 24.57
N ALA A 308 15.68 -8.31 23.26
CA ALA A 308 17.01 -8.30 22.66
C ALA A 308 17.76 -6.98 22.89
N PHE A 309 17.06 -5.84 22.91
CA PHE A 309 17.67 -4.50 22.92
C PHE A 309 16.95 -3.55 23.92
N PRO A 310 16.96 -3.85 25.22
CA PRO A 310 16.32 -2.99 26.22
C PRO A 310 16.97 -1.59 26.29
N THR A 311 18.27 -1.49 25.98
CA THR A 311 19.01 -0.21 25.91
C THR A 311 18.55 0.73 24.80
N LEU A 312 17.78 0.22 23.83
CA LEU A 312 17.11 1.03 22.81
C LEU A 312 15.68 1.36 23.23
N VAL A 313 14.93 0.35 23.69
CA VAL A 313 13.49 0.46 23.93
C VAL A 313 13.18 1.23 25.22
N ASP A 314 13.87 0.96 26.33
CA ASP A 314 13.57 1.61 27.62
C ASP A 314 13.81 3.11 27.61
N PRO A 315 14.95 3.62 27.08
CA PRO A 315 15.15 5.06 26.97
C PRO A 315 14.12 5.70 26.05
N LEU A 316 13.78 5.08 24.92
CA LEU A 316 12.76 5.59 23.99
C LEU A 316 11.41 5.76 24.70
N LEU A 317 10.95 4.74 25.43
CA LEU A 317 9.71 4.82 26.20
C LEU A 317 9.78 5.89 27.30
N SER A 318 10.93 6.03 27.96
CA SER A 318 11.17 7.10 28.94
C SER A 318 11.07 8.50 28.32
N TYR A 319 11.67 8.73 27.15
CA TYR A 319 11.56 10.00 26.44
C TYR A 319 10.13 10.33 26.02
N LEU A 320 9.39 9.34 25.51
CA LEU A 320 7.97 9.50 25.20
C LEU A 320 7.14 9.86 26.45
N ALA A 321 7.40 9.21 27.59
CA ALA A 321 6.69 9.49 28.84
C ALA A 321 7.03 10.87 29.43
N ASN A 322 8.31 11.26 29.39
CA ASN A 322 8.75 12.58 29.85
C ASN A 322 8.19 13.69 28.96
N PHE A 323 8.09 13.44 27.65
CA PHE A 323 7.51 14.38 26.71
C PHE A 323 6.03 14.61 26.98
N THR A 324 5.22 13.57 27.13
CA THR A 324 3.78 13.71 27.44
C THR A 324 3.56 14.34 28.81
N THR A 325 4.41 14.06 29.79
CA THR A 325 4.41 14.73 31.10
C THR A 325 4.67 16.23 30.96
N THR A 326 5.69 16.61 30.18
CA THR A 326 6.04 18.02 29.93
C THR A 326 4.92 18.73 29.16
N LEU A 327 4.38 18.08 28.14
CA LEU A 327 3.29 18.62 27.33
C LEU A 327 2.03 18.88 28.14
N GLY A 328 1.72 17.99 29.11
CA GLY A 328 0.59 18.13 30.01
C GLY A 328 0.73 19.19 31.11
N THR A 329 1.89 19.85 31.24
CA THR A 329 2.08 20.93 32.23
C THR A 329 1.32 22.22 31.90
N PHE A 330 0.96 22.42 30.63
CA PHE A 330 0.21 23.59 30.16
C PHE A 330 -1.11 23.18 29.51
N ALA A 331 -2.04 24.13 29.45
CA ALA A 331 -3.32 23.92 28.81
C ALA A 331 -3.17 23.75 27.29
N CYS A 332 -3.78 22.70 26.72
CA CYS A 332 -3.92 22.48 25.27
C CYS A 332 -4.92 23.44 24.60
N GLY A 333 -4.97 24.68 25.09
CA GLY A 333 -5.84 25.75 24.59
C GLY A 333 -5.21 26.55 23.47
N ARG A 334 -5.97 27.53 22.97
CA ARG A 334 -5.55 28.41 21.86
C ARG A 334 -4.44 29.40 22.21
N ASP A 335 -4.00 29.45 23.46
CA ASP A 335 -2.88 30.31 23.88
C ASP A 335 -1.55 29.82 23.32
N TRP A 336 -1.43 28.51 23.08
CA TRP A 336 -0.20 27.86 22.62
C TRP A 336 -0.32 27.16 21.27
N TYR A 337 -1.54 27.03 20.76
CA TYR A 337 -1.88 26.19 19.61
C TYR A 337 -2.77 26.90 18.61
N SER A 338 -2.65 26.52 17.34
CA SER A 338 -3.52 27.04 16.27
C SER A 338 -4.91 26.37 16.30
N PRO A 339 -5.89 26.86 15.53
CA PRO A 339 -7.19 26.18 15.42
C PRO A 339 -7.15 24.79 14.78
N ILE A 340 -6.09 24.44 14.05
CA ILE A 340 -5.97 23.20 13.26
C ILE A 340 -4.92 22.23 13.80
N VAL A 341 -4.20 22.60 14.85
CA VAL A 341 -3.12 21.80 15.48
C VAL A 341 -3.25 21.97 16.98
N GLY A 342 -3.23 20.87 17.75
CA GLY A 342 -3.27 20.87 19.21
C GLY A 342 -2.18 19.99 19.84
N CYS A 343 -2.24 19.81 21.18
CA CYS A 343 -1.28 18.97 21.90
C CYS A 343 -1.22 17.53 21.37
N ALA A 344 -2.34 16.93 20.97
CA ALA A 344 -2.34 15.58 20.42
C ALA A 344 -1.49 15.49 19.14
N ASP A 345 -1.55 16.51 18.29
CA ASP A 345 -0.73 16.57 17.09
C ASP A 345 0.74 16.72 17.44
N CYS A 346 1.08 17.58 18.41
CA CYS A 346 2.45 17.71 18.92
C CYS A 346 3.00 16.38 19.48
N GLU A 347 2.22 15.67 20.30
CA GLU A 347 2.58 14.34 20.82
C GLU A 347 2.78 13.32 19.69
N ARG A 348 1.84 13.25 18.75
CA ARG A 348 1.88 12.33 17.61
C ARG A 348 3.10 12.57 16.73
N MET A 349 3.37 13.84 16.40
CA MET A 349 4.52 14.21 15.57
C MET A 349 5.84 13.96 16.30
N TYR A 350 5.94 14.31 17.59
CA TYR A 350 7.14 14.02 18.38
C TYR A 350 7.42 12.52 18.46
N ARG A 351 6.38 11.71 18.69
CA ARG A 351 6.48 10.25 18.71
C ARG A 351 6.99 9.71 17.38
N ARG A 352 6.41 10.12 16.26
CA ARG A 352 6.88 9.72 14.91
C ARG A 352 8.34 10.09 14.70
N TRP A 353 8.72 11.31 15.04
CA TRP A 353 10.09 11.80 14.90
C TRP A 353 11.09 11.02 15.75
N ILE A 354 10.83 10.83 17.05
CA ILE A 354 11.78 10.13 17.93
C ILE A 354 11.90 8.65 17.56
N CYS A 355 10.81 8.01 17.10
CA CYS A 355 10.85 6.67 16.54
C CYS A 355 11.73 6.62 15.29
N ALA A 356 11.54 7.51 14.32
CA ALA A 356 12.31 7.51 13.08
C ALA A 356 13.82 7.84 13.29
N VAL A 357 14.13 8.76 14.19
CA VAL A 357 15.53 9.13 14.50
C VAL A 357 16.22 8.08 15.38
N GLY A 358 15.50 7.42 16.29
CA GLY A 358 16.04 6.35 17.12
C GLY A 358 16.15 5.01 16.41
N MET A 359 15.21 4.70 15.53
CA MET A 359 15.13 3.42 14.80
C MET A 359 15.55 3.61 13.34
N GLY A 360 16.85 3.69 13.08
CA GLY A 360 17.38 3.94 11.74
C GLY A 360 17.00 2.86 10.73
N ARG A 361 16.54 3.26 9.54
CA ARG A 361 16.21 2.36 8.43
C ARG A 361 17.46 1.99 7.64
N CYS A 362 17.70 0.71 7.41
CA CYS A 362 18.68 0.24 6.44
C CYS A 362 18.12 0.29 5.02
N GLY A 363 18.94 0.67 4.05
CA GLY A 363 18.66 0.53 2.63
C GLY A 363 19.84 -0.01 1.87
N GLU A 364 19.67 -0.16 0.57
CA GLU A 364 20.76 -0.30 -0.38
C GLU A 364 20.47 0.57 -1.60
N ALA A 365 21.50 1.10 -2.23
CA ALA A 365 21.36 1.77 -3.51
C ALA A 365 20.88 0.76 -4.57
N PRO A 366 20.00 1.18 -5.50
CA PRO A 366 19.58 0.30 -6.59
C PRO A 366 20.81 -0.16 -7.38
N LEU A 367 20.83 -1.45 -7.74
CA LEU A 367 21.89 -2.03 -8.57
C LEU A 367 21.86 -1.37 -9.96
N SER A 368 22.62 -0.28 -10.14
CA SER A 368 22.78 0.34 -11.46
C SER A 368 23.47 -0.65 -12.38
N SER A 369 22.85 -0.97 -13.51
CA SER A 369 23.46 -1.73 -14.59
C SER A 369 24.75 -1.05 -15.02
N SER A 370 25.88 -1.73 -14.78
CA SER A 370 27.14 -1.56 -15.51
C SER A 370 27.71 -0.14 -15.56
N SER A 371 28.31 0.32 -14.47
CA SER A 371 29.66 0.86 -14.60
C SER A 371 30.50 0.47 -13.39
N SER A 372 31.57 -0.25 -13.70
CA SER A 372 32.62 -0.71 -12.82
C SER A 372 33.24 0.44 -12.02
N SER A 373 32.97 0.47 -10.71
CA SER A 373 33.96 0.85 -9.72
C SER A 373 33.60 0.25 -8.37
N SER A 374 34.29 -0.84 -8.06
CA SER A 374 34.69 -1.14 -6.69
C SER A 374 35.41 0.07 -6.10
N SER A 375 34.68 0.95 -5.43
CA SER A 375 35.20 1.78 -4.33
C SER A 375 34.03 2.32 -3.51
N ALA A 376 34.19 2.21 -2.20
CA ALA A 376 33.43 2.93 -1.21
C ALA A 376 33.27 4.43 -1.55
N ALA A 377 32.21 5.01 -0.98
CA ALA A 377 31.83 6.42 -1.01
C ALA A 377 31.14 6.93 -2.30
N ALA A 378 29.82 6.80 -2.33
CA ALA A 378 28.97 7.76 -3.03
C ALA A 378 28.29 8.66 -1.99
N ALA A 379 28.81 9.90 -1.90
CA ALA A 379 28.15 11.12 -1.45
C ALA A 379 27.69 11.23 0.03
N ALA A 380 28.62 11.04 0.97
CA ALA A 380 28.70 11.95 2.10
C ALA A 380 29.94 12.83 1.88
N THR A 381 29.77 14.15 1.91
CA THR A 381 30.76 15.23 1.71
C THR A 381 30.81 15.80 0.29
N SER A 382 30.54 17.12 0.24
CA SER A 382 30.67 18.07 -0.88
C SER A 382 29.47 18.18 -1.83
N GLY A 383 28.66 19.20 -1.55
CA GLY A 383 27.84 19.83 -2.57
C GLY A 383 28.73 20.38 -3.67
N SER A 384 28.72 19.72 -4.83
CA SER A 384 29.11 20.29 -6.10
C SER A 384 28.28 19.63 -7.19
N VAL A 385 27.07 20.13 -7.40
CA VAL A 385 26.39 19.93 -8.67
C VAL A 385 27.14 20.78 -9.70
N ALA A 386 27.75 20.12 -10.67
CA ALA A 386 28.21 20.79 -11.87
C ALA A 386 26.99 21.46 -12.51
N ALA A 387 27.08 22.78 -12.70
CA ALA A 387 26.16 23.52 -13.54
C ALA A 387 26.34 23.03 -14.99
N GLY A 388 25.66 21.94 -15.33
CA GLY A 388 25.49 21.45 -16.69
C GLY A 388 24.30 22.14 -17.31
N THR A 389 24.59 23.17 -18.10
CA THR A 389 23.64 23.82 -19.01
C THR A 389 22.98 22.79 -19.95
N SER A 390 21.66 22.88 -20.05
CA SER A 390 20.83 22.52 -21.21
C SER A 390 20.79 21.03 -21.62
N GLY A 391 19.72 20.34 -21.21
CA GLY A 391 19.32 19.06 -21.80
C GLY A 391 18.27 18.35 -20.95
N THR A 392 17.09 18.10 -21.52
CA THR A 392 15.98 17.37 -20.93
C THR A 392 16.31 15.89 -20.73
N GLU A 393 16.88 15.51 -19.60
CA GLU A 393 16.84 14.14 -19.08
C GLU A 393 16.98 14.19 -17.56
N GLN A 394 15.89 13.84 -16.87
CA GLN A 394 15.75 13.96 -15.42
C GLN A 394 16.60 12.86 -14.77
N ALA A 395 17.75 13.22 -14.18
CA ALA A 395 18.59 12.27 -13.46
C ALA A 395 17.78 11.54 -12.36
N PRO A 396 17.90 10.21 -12.22
CA PRO A 396 17.11 9.47 -11.25
C PRO A 396 17.44 9.92 -9.83
N LEU A 397 16.39 10.28 -9.08
CA LEU A 397 16.45 10.63 -7.66
C LEU A 397 17.26 9.61 -6.87
N GLN A 398 18.37 10.05 -6.28
CA GLN A 398 19.15 9.20 -5.40
C GLN A 398 18.59 9.24 -3.98
N PRO A 399 18.45 8.10 -3.29
CA PRO A 399 18.02 8.07 -1.90
C PRO A 399 19.07 8.70 -0.97
N ALA A 400 18.64 9.27 0.16
CA ALA A 400 19.47 9.86 1.20
C ALA A 400 20.19 8.78 2.04
N LEU A 401 20.96 7.93 1.35
CA LEU A 401 21.72 6.84 1.93
C LEU A 401 23.09 7.33 2.38
N THR A 402 23.43 7.04 3.64
CA THR A 402 24.75 7.31 4.21
C THR A 402 25.43 5.99 4.56
N PRO A 403 26.65 5.71 4.06
CA PRO A 403 27.38 4.50 4.43
C PRO A 403 27.74 4.54 5.91
N GLN A 404 27.55 3.42 6.60
CA GLN A 404 27.90 3.22 8.00
C GLN A 404 28.88 2.05 8.11
N SER A 405 30.01 2.28 8.78
CA SER A 405 30.95 1.23 9.15
C SER A 405 30.66 0.71 10.57
N PRO A 406 31.10 -0.51 10.92
CA PRO A 406 30.99 -1.00 12.30
C PRO A 406 31.72 -0.13 13.34
N SER A 407 32.68 0.69 12.90
CA SER A 407 33.41 1.66 13.72
C SER A 407 32.76 3.04 13.78
N THR A 408 31.68 3.28 13.04
CA THR A 408 30.98 4.57 13.05
C THR A 408 30.20 4.68 14.37
N PRO A 409 30.38 5.75 15.16
CA PRO A 409 29.62 5.96 16.38
C PRO A 409 28.10 5.97 16.12
N ALA A 410 27.32 5.51 17.09
CA ALA A 410 25.86 5.58 17.00
C ALA A 410 25.41 7.01 16.72
N ARG A 411 24.56 7.19 15.70
CA ARG A 411 24.06 8.51 15.28
C ARG A 411 23.31 9.24 16.40
N ASN A 412 22.68 8.46 17.27
CA ASN A 412 22.00 8.92 18.47
C ASN A 412 22.69 8.29 19.68
N THR A 413 23.47 9.08 20.42
CA THR A 413 24.16 8.62 21.64
C THR A 413 23.19 8.40 22.80
N ILE A 414 21.99 8.98 22.72
CA ILE A 414 20.93 8.89 23.71
C ILE A 414 20.09 7.62 23.49
N LEU A 415 19.84 7.26 22.23
CA LEU A 415 19.19 6.02 21.80
C LEU A 415 20.18 5.19 20.97
N PRO A 416 21.22 4.61 21.58
CA PRO A 416 22.22 3.88 20.83
C PRO A 416 21.61 2.61 20.25
N LEU A 417 21.67 2.49 18.93
CA LEU A 417 21.46 1.22 18.25
C LEU A 417 22.60 0.26 18.64
N PRO A 418 22.33 -1.05 18.77
CA PRO A 418 23.36 -2.04 19.04
C PRO A 418 24.44 -2.03 17.96
N ALA A 419 25.67 -2.39 18.31
CA ALA A 419 26.76 -2.45 17.35
C ALA A 419 26.46 -3.49 16.26
N PHE A 420 26.33 -3.02 15.01
CA PHE A 420 26.12 -3.87 13.86
C PHE A 420 27.45 -4.21 13.20
N THR A 421 27.78 -5.50 13.11
CA THR A 421 29.11 -5.99 12.73
C THR A 421 29.41 -5.86 11.24
N SER A 422 28.40 -5.60 10.41
CA SER A 422 28.53 -5.48 8.96
C SER A 422 28.34 -4.04 8.51
N PRO A 423 29.05 -3.58 7.47
CA PRO A 423 28.77 -2.29 6.87
C PRO A 423 27.35 -2.30 6.28
N TYR A 424 26.66 -1.17 6.39
CA TYR A 424 25.30 -1.00 5.86
C TYR A 424 25.11 0.42 5.34
N GLN A 425 24.05 0.66 4.60
CA GLN A 425 23.64 2.01 4.21
C GLN A 425 22.43 2.42 5.06
N LEU A 426 22.57 3.54 5.78
CA LEU A 426 21.50 4.14 6.57
C LEU A 426 20.70 5.07 5.69
N LEU A 427 19.39 4.84 5.57
CA LEU A 427 18.47 5.80 4.98
C LEU A 427 18.12 6.85 6.03
N LEU A 428 18.50 8.10 5.77
CA LEU A 428 18.24 9.20 6.71
C LEU A 428 16.74 9.50 6.80
N PRO A 429 16.21 9.88 7.98
CA PRO A 429 14.86 10.40 8.10
C PRO A 429 14.73 11.71 7.32
N CYS A 430 13.55 11.98 6.78
CA CYS A 430 13.34 13.24 6.08
C CYS A 430 13.31 14.40 7.07
N ILE A 431 13.86 15.56 6.70
CA ILE A 431 13.88 16.75 7.57
C ILE A 431 12.47 17.24 7.90
N GLU A 432 11.51 16.94 7.03
CA GLU A 432 10.10 17.27 7.15
C GLU A 432 9.47 16.65 8.39
N GLN A 433 9.91 15.47 8.85
CA GLN A 433 9.46 14.92 10.15
C GLN A 433 9.87 15.81 11.31
N CYS A 434 11.07 16.39 11.26
CA CYS A 434 11.50 17.34 12.27
C CYS A 434 10.61 18.59 12.23
N TYR A 435 10.40 19.15 11.03
CA TYR A 435 9.57 20.35 10.87
C TYR A 435 8.11 20.12 11.26
N GLN A 436 7.58 18.89 11.13
CA GLN A 436 6.26 18.55 11.64
C GLN A 436 6.17 18.70 13.16
N VAL A 437 7.20 18.30 13.90
CA VAL A 437 7.26 18.52 15.37
C VAL A 437 7.37 20.01 15.68
N ASP A 438 8.29 20.71 15.01
CA ASP A 438 8.55 22.14 15.23
C ASP A 438 7.30 22.99 14.98
N ARG A 439 6.50 22.64 13.96
CA ARG A 439 5.23 23.31 13.65
C ARG A 439 4.08 22.90 14.56
N ALA A 440 4.09 21.65 15.05
CA ALA A 440 3.00 21.13 15.86
C ALA A 440 3.14 21.51 17.34
N CYS A 441 4.37 21.64 17.83
CA CYS A 441 4.66 21.81 19.24
C CYS A 441 4.79 23.26 19.67
N PRO A 442 4.41 23.58 20.92
CA PRO A 442 4.44 24.94 21.42
C PRO A 442 5.87 25.38 21.76
N PRO A 443 6.20 26.68 21.66
CA PRO A 443 7.57 27.17 21.82
C PRO A 443 8.25 26.83 23.15
N PHE A 444 7.48 26.62 24.23
CA PHE A 444 8.06 26.30 25.55
C PHE A 444 8.77 24.94 25.60
N ILE A 445 8.45 24.02 24.68
CA ILE A 445 9.15 22.74 24.53
C ILE A 445 10.61 22.96 24.09
N GLY A 446 10.89 24.07 23.41
CA GLY A 446 12.23 24.39 22.92
C GLY A 446 12.74 23.46 21.82
N PHE A 447 11.84 22.67 21.20
CA PHE A 447 12.18 21.84 20.04
C PHE A 447 12.64 22.73 18.89
N LYS A 448 13.74 22.36 18.22
CA LYS A 448 14.28 23.09 17.07
C LYS A 448 14.91 22.13 16.08
N CYS A 449 14.59 22.33 14.82
CA CYS A 449 15.23 21.60 13.73
C CYS A 449 16.55 22.24 13.31
N PRO A 450 17.54 21.44 12.87
CA PRO A 450 18.77 21.98 12.32
C PRO A 450 18.49 22.76 11.03
N SER A 451 19.22 23.85 10.82
CA SER A 451 19.12 24.66 9.60
C SER A 451 19.79 23.96 8.41
N PRO A 452 19.14 23.93 7.23
CA PRO A 452 19.79 23.57 5.97
C PRO A 452 21.02 24.46 5.72
N GLY A 453 22.12 23.88 5.24
CA GLY A 453 23.33 24.64 4.92
C GLY A 453 24.09 25.30 6.09
N GLY A 454 23.70 25.02 7.34
CA GLY A 454 24.29 25.65 8.53
C GLY A 454 25.57 24.96 9.03
N ASN A 455 26.56 25.77 9.39
CA ASN A 455 27.77 25.39 10.13
C ASN A 455 27.42 24.78 11.49
N ALA A 456 27.96 23.65 11.92
CA ALA A 456 27.82 23.25 13.32
C ALA A 456 28.55 24.22 14.29
N ASP A 457 29.40 25.10 13.74
CA ASP A 457 30.45 25.79 14.48
C ASP A 457 31.05 26.96 13.67
N GLY A 458 30.24 27.88 13.13
CA GLY A 458 30.76 29.16 12.60
C GLY A 458 31.85 29.09 11.50
N ALA A 459 32.04 27.93 10.85
CA ALA A 459 32.95 27.74 9.71
C ALA A 459 32.40 26.62 8.78
N GLY A 460 32.41 26.81 7.45
CA GLY A 460 31.76 26.01 6.37
C GLY A 460 31.48 24.48 6.56
N GLY A 461 30.28 23.97 6.18
CA GLY A 461 29.80 22.56 6.22
C GLY A 461 28.44 22.14 6.90
N GLY A 462 27.25 22.42 6.33
CA GLY A 462 25.97 21.62 6.36
C GLY A 462 25.60 20.69 7.54
N GLY A 463 24.81 21.17 8.51
CA GLY A 463 24.37 20.43 9.69
C GLY A 463 23.12 19.54 9.52
N ALA A 464 22.11 19.99 8.77
CA ALA A 464 20.89 19.20 8.57
C ALA A 464 21.14 17.98 7.65
N GLU A 465 21.95 18.15 6.62
CA GLU A 465 22.24 17.16 5.58
C GLU A 465 23.03 15.94 6.10
N ARG A 466 23.66 16.05 7.28
CA ARG A 466 24.36 14.91 7.93
C ARG A 466 23.41 14.01 8.72
N SER A 467 22.24 14.51 9.06
CA SER A 467 21.28 13.85 9.95
C SER A 467 19.92 13.60 9.28
N TYR A 468 19.61 14.31 8.21
CA TYR A 468 18.32 14.23 7.54
C TYR A 468 18.49 14.21 6.03
N GLY A 469 17.55 13.56 5.35
CA GLY A 469 17.29 13.83 3.95
C GLY A 469 16.68 15.23 3.83
N VAL A 470 17.43 16.19 3.30
CA VAL A 470 17.01 17.58 3.02
C VAL A 470 16.73 17.79 1.53
N GLY A 471 15.51 18.22 1.20
CA GLY A 471 15.11 18.55 -0.17
C GLY A 471 14.43 17.40 -0.94
N TRP A 472 14.13 16.29 -0.29
CA TRP A 472 13.51 15.13 -0.95
C TRP A 472 11.98 15.14 -0.89
N VAL A 473 11.36 15.79 0.09
CA VAL A 473 9.89 15.88 0.17
C VAL A 473 9.46 17.29 -0.20
N ASP A 474 10.10 18.33 0.34
CA ASP A 474 9.82 19.71 -0.03
C ASP A 474 11.09 20.45 -0.51
N ASP A 475 11.00 21.20 -1.61
CA ASP A 475 12.06 22.11 -2.05
C ASP A 475 12.08 23.34 -1.14
N LEU A 476 13.03 23.37 -0.19
CA LEU A 476 13.20 24.49 0.74
C LEU A 476 13.44 25.84 0.06
N ASP A 477 13.99 25.87 -1.18
CA ASP A 477 14.40 27.08 -1.88
C ASP A 477 13.82 27.25 -3.30
N GLY A 478 12.87 26.40 -3.72
CA GLY A 478 12.16 26.55 -5.00
C GLY A 478 13.01 26.63 -6.28
N GLY A 479 14.30 26.28 -6.25
CA GLY A 479 15.16 26.48 -7.42
C GLY A 479 16.59 25.92 -7.38
N THR A 480 17.03 25.24 -6.31
CA THR A 480 18.40 24.74 -6.18
C THR A 480 18.50 23.22 -6.23
N GLY A 481 17.80 22.58 -7.17
CA GLY A 481 18.15 21.25 -7.70
C GLY A 481 18.31 20.11 -6.68
N LYS A 482 17.76 20.24 -5.47
CA LYS A 482 17.70 19.16 -4.47
C LYS A 482 16.34 18.47 -4.45
N GLY A 483 15.26 19.13 -4.91
CA GLY A 483 13.96 18.52 -5.10
C GLY A 483 13.75 18.02 -6.52
N MET A 484 13.78 16.69 -6.68
CA MET A 484 12.95 16.05 -7.71
C MET A 484 11.89 15.12 -7.08
N GLY A 485 11.79 15.09 -5.75
CA GLY A 485 10.80 14.28 -5.04
C GLY A 485 9.39 14.85 -5.16
N LYS A 486 8.40 14.04 -4.75
CA LYS A 486 7.00 14.44 -4.76
C LYS A 486 6.64 15.09 -3.43
N VAL A 487 6.17 16.33 -3.47
CA VAL A 487 5.64 17.05 -2.29
C VAL A 487 4.72 16.13 -1.48
N GLY A 488 5.02 16.02 -0.18
CA GLY A 488 4.27 15.19 0.77
C GLY A 488 4.49 13.68 0.66
N SER A 489 5.45 13.18 -0.12
CA SER A 489 5.79 11.76 -0.18
C SER A 489 7.30 11.55 -0.11
N SER A 490 7.74 10.52 0.64
CA SER A 490 9.16 10.10 0.66
C SER A 490 9.43 8.79 -0.07
N ALA A 491 8.39 8.24 -0.67
CA ALA A 491 8.44 7.04 -1.49
C ALA A 491 7.51 7.20 -2.68
N ASP A 492 7.75 6.40 -3.72
CA ASP A 492 6.86 6.26 -4.85
C ASP A 492 6.17 4.91 -4.85
N ARG A 493 5.20 4.75 -5.77
CA ARG A 493 4.47 3.50 -5.92
C ARG A 493 5.33 2.37 -6.51
N TRP A 494 6.47 2.70 -7.11
CA TRP A 494 7.38 1.77 -7.78
C TRP A 494 8.42 1.16 -6.82
N GLY A 495 8.32 1.46 -5.52
CA GLY A 495 9.21 0.93 -4.48
C GLY A 495 10.46 1.79 -4.25
N GLY A 496 10.58 2.93 -4.92
CA GLY A 496 11.62 3.91 -4.65
C GLY A 496 11.35 4.61 -3.32
N VAL A 497 12.35 4.71 -2.45
CA VAL A 497 12.27 5.43 -1.18
C VAL A 497 13.44 6.38 -1.08
N TRP A 498 13.16 7.65 -0.86
CA TRP A 498 14.15 8.73 -0.88
C TRP A 498 14.71 9.07 0.49
N CYS A 499 13.86 9.03 1.51
CA CYS A 499 14.23 9.21 2.91
C CYS A 499 13.19 8.51 3.77
N SER A 500 13.53 8.27 5.04
CA SER A 500 12.63 7.61 5.98
C SER A 500 11.59 8.61 6.50
N LEU A 501 10.56 8.91 5.70
CA LEU A 501 9.31 9.52 6.18
C LEU A 501 8.37 8.41 6.61
N LEU A 502 7.47 8.74 7.53
CA LEU A 502 6.45 7.86 8.05
C LEU A 502 5.11 8.43 7.60
#